data_AF-A0A3C1BSI3-F1
#
_entry.id   AF-A0A3C1BSI3-F1
#
_cell.length_a   1.000
_cell.length_b   1.000
_cell.length_c   1.000
_cell.angle_alpha   90.00
_cell.angle_beta   90.00
_cell.angle_gamma   90.00
#
_symmetry.space_group_name_H-M   'P 1'
#
loop_
_entity.id
_entity.type
_entity.pdbx_description
1 polymer ?
#
loop_
_entity_poly.entity_id
_entity_poly.type
_entity_poly.pdbx_seq_one_letter_code
_entity_poly.pdbx_strand_id
1 'polypeptide(L)'
;TLKIAEETGKDTVFIGIGFETTAPTAAALAKTAKELGRTNVYIAPFCKTVPEVMDVLLSDETLEIDGFLCPGHVSVVTGLDIYKPVTAKKRSAVVTGFEPLDILSSVLEMVRQHNKGEYEVKNFYTRAVKNEGNVKAQALLKEV
;
A
#
# COMPACT_ATOMS: atom_id res chain seq x y z
N THR A 1 -15.41 0.22 16.16
CA THR A 1 -15.53 1.62 16.62
C THR A 1 -16.96 2.11 16.67
N LEU A 2 -17.71 2.17 15.56
CA LEU A 2 -19.09 2.68 15.55
C LEU A 2 -19.99 2.02 16.60
N LYS A 3 -19.99 0.68 16.65
CA LYS A 3 -20.76 -0.08 17.65
C LYS A 3 -20.41 0.32 19.09
N ILE A 4 -19.13 0.49 19.40
CA ILE A 4 -18.67 0.90 20.73
C ILE A 4 -19.17 2.31 21.06
N ALA A 5 -19.06 3.24 20.11
CA ALA A 5 -19.52 4.62 20.28
C ALA A 5 -21.05 4.70 20.48
N GLU A 6 -21.80 3.84 19.79
CA GLU A 6 -23.25 3.73 19.92
C GLU A 6 -23.67 3.12 21.26
N GLU A 7 -23.10 1.98 21.63
CA GLU A 7 -23.47 1.26 22.87
C GLU A 7 -23.09 2.04 24.13
N THR A 8 -21.97 2.78 24.09
CA THR A 8 -21.47 3.49 25.27
C THR A 8 -21.92 4.95 25.34
N GLY A 9 -22.27 5.57 24.21
CA GLY A 9 -22.53 7.00 24.10
C GLY A 9 -21.31 7.89 24.41
N LYS A 10 -20.11 7.31 24.55
CA LYS A 10 -18.87 8.03 24.91
C LYS A 10 -18.09 8.43 23.67
N ASP A 11 -17.27 9.47 23.82
CA ASP A 11 -16.25 9.81 22.83
C ASP A 11 -15.32 8.61 22.60
N THR A 12 -15.27 8.14 21.36
CA THR A 12 -14.54 6.95 20.96
C THR A 12 -13.55 7.30 19.86
N VAL A 13 -12.27 7.03 20.10
CA VAL A 13 -11.20 7.28 19.14
C VAL A 13 -10.78 5.97 18.48
N PHE A 14 -10.81 5.92 17.15
CA PHE A 14 -10.18 4.87 16.37
C PHE A 14 -8.74 5.25 16.03
N ILE A 15 -7.79 4.45 16.48
CA ILE A 15 -6.38 4.63 16.17
C ILE A 15 -6.10 3.91 14.84
N GLY A 16 -6.06 4.67 13.74
CA GLY A 16 -5.83 4.15 12.41
C GLY A 16 -4.34 4.00 12.12
N ILE A 17 -3.79 2.80 12.33
CA ILE A 17 -2.38 2.48 12.06
C ILE A 17 -2.29 1.56 10.82
N GLY A 18 -1.25 1.76 10.03
CA GLY A 18 -0.86 0.86 8.95
C GLY A 18 -0.52 1.62 7.68
N PHE A 19 -0.79 0.97 6.55
CA PHE A 19 -0.42 1.43 5.21
C PHE A 19 -1.67 1.59 4.34
N GLU A 20 -1.50 1.62 3.03
CA GLU A 20 -2.58 1.77 2.06
C GLU A 20 -3.61 0.64 2.13
N THR A 21 -3.26 -0.51 2.72
CA THR A 21 -4.20 -1.63 2.94
C THR A 21 -5.22 -1.36 4.04
N THR A 22 -4.86 -0.59 5.08
CA THR A 22 -5.73 -0.33 6.24
C THR A 22 -6.35 1.06 6.20
N ALA A 23 -5.71 2.02 5.52
CA ALA A 23 -6.23 3.38 5.36
C ALA A 23 -7.67 3.45 4.81
N PRO A 24 -8.08 2.64 3.80
CA PRO A 24 -9.46 2.66 3.30
C PRO A 24 -10.50 2.29 4.36
N THR A 25 -10.15 1.44 5.33
CA THR A 25 -11.05 1.08 6.44
C THR A 25 -11.24 2.25 7.40
N ALA A 26 -10.19 3.02 7.65
CA ALA A 26 -10.27 4.25 8.45
C ALA A 26 -11.13 5.31 7.73
N ALA A 27 -10.94 5.48 6.42
CA ALA A 27 -11.75 6.39 5.62
C ALA A 27 -13.23 5.95 5.56
N ALA A 28 -13.49 4.65 5.41
CA ALA A 28 -14.84 4.11 5.47
C ALA A 28 -15.51 4.39 6.82
N LEU A 29 -14.77 4.22 7.93
CA LEU A 29 -15.26 4.57 9.26
C LEU A 29 -15.64 6.05 9.36
N ALA A 30 -14.80 6.96 8.86
CA ALA A 30 -15.07 8.39 8.86
C ALA A 30 -16.34 8.73 8.08
N LYS A 31 -16.44 8.18 6.86
CA LYS A 31 -17.58 8.37 5.97
C LYS A 31 -18.88 7.86 6.60
N THR A 32 -18.89 6.62 7.08
CA THR A 32 -20.06 6.04 7.74
C THR A 32 -20.44 6.79 9.02
N ALA A 33 -19.48 7.24 9.83
CA ALA A 33 -19.77 8.05 11.01
C ALA A 33 -20.50 9.35 10.64
N LYS A 34 -20.02 10.04 9.59
CA LYS A 34 -20.63 11.26 9.06
C LYS A 34 -22.04 11.02 8.50
N GLU A 35 -22.23 9.97 7.68
CA GLU A 35 -23.53 9.61 7.11
C GLU A 35 -24.57 9.27 8.18
N LEU A 36 -24.15 8.66 9.29
CA LEU A 36 -25.00 8.33 10.43
C LEU A 36 -25.15 9.48 11.44
N GLY A 37 -24.57 10.66 11.17
CA GLY A 37 -24.63 11.81 12.08
C GLY A 37 -23.97 11.57 13.45
N ARG A 38 -22.97 10.69 13.53
CA ARG A 38 -22.28 10.35 14.79
C ARG A 38 -21.27 11.45 15.13
N THR A 39 -21.48 12.12 16.27
CA THR A 39 -20.62 13.22 16.75
C THR A 39 -19.57 12.79 17.77
N ASN A 40 -19.62 11.55 18.26
CA ASN A 40 -18.72 11.01 19.30
C ASN A 40 -17.71 9.99 18.75
N VAL A 41 -17.45 10.01 17.43
CA VAL A 41 -16.50 9.11 16.77
C VAL A 41 -15.37 9.95 16.17
N TYR A 42 -14.15 9.66 16.61
CA TYR A 42 -12.94 10.34 16.15
C TYR A 42 -11.97 9.34 15.55
N ILE A 43 -11.12 9.80 14.63
CA ILE A 43 -10.07 9.00 14.03
C ILE A 43 -8.74 9.71 14.27
N ALA A 44 -7.76 8.96 14.78
CA ALA A 44 -6.38 9.39 14.85
C ALA A 44 -5.60 8.67 13.73
N PRO A 45 -5.33 9.32 12.59
CA PRO A 45 -4.73 8.69 11.42
C PRO A 45 -3.21 8.66 11.52
N PHE A 46 -2.67 7.53 11.98
CA PHE A 46 -1.24 7.25 12.01
C PHE A 46 -0.79 6.35 10.85
N CYS A 47 -1.49 6.43 9.72
CA CYS A 47 -1.15 5.67 8.53
C CYS A 47 0.15 6.23 7.90
N LYS A 48 0.92 5.34 7.28
CA LYS A 48 2.14 5.64 6.52
C LYS A 48 1.93 5.23 5.07
N THR A 49 2.78 5.72 4.17
CA THR A 49 2.71 5.37 2.75
C THR A 49 3.98 4.64 2.31
N VAL A 50 3.83 3.65 1.45
CA VAL A 50 4.96 2.95 0.83
C VAL A 50 5.80 3.90 -0.02
N PRO A 51 5.25 4.82 -0.84
CA PRO A 51 6.04 5.82 -1.55
C PRO A 51 7.04 6.58 -0.66
N GLU A 52 6.62 7.10 0.50
CA GLU A 52 7.52 7.81 1.42
C GLU A 52 8.65 6.93 1.93
N VAL A 53 8.34 5.68 2.30
CA VAL A 53 9.36 4.72 2.77
C VAL A 53 10.33 4.38 1.64
N MET A 54 9.82 4.16 0.42
CA MET A 54 10.66 3.87 -0.74
C MET A 54 11.55 5.05 -1.09
N ASP A 55 11.06 6.28 -1.05
CA ASP A 55 11.88 7.46 -1.33
C ASP A 55 13.05 7.57 -0.35
N VAL A 56 12.82 7.32 0.95
CA VAL A 56 13.88 7.28 1.95
C VAL A 56 14.91 6.20 1.61
N LEU A 57 14.48 4.95 1.39
CA LEU A 57 15.38 3.83 1.08
C LEU A 57 16.14 4.00 -0.25
N LEU A 58 15.50 4.64 -1.23
CA LEU A 58 16.11 4.92 -2.53
C LEU A 58 17.06 6.11 -2.49
N SER A 59 16.96 6.98 -1.49
CA SER A 59 17.83 8.16 -1.32
C SER A 59 19.11 7.83 -0.55
N ASP A 60 19.11 6.74 0.20
CA ASP A 60 20.29 6.28 0.94
C ASP A 60 21.15 5.38 0.06
N GLU A 61 22.28 5.92 -0.41
CA GLU A 61 23.24 5.19 -1.24
C GLU A 61 24.02 4.13 -0.45
N THR A 62 24.01 4.18 0.88
CA THR A 62 24.74 3.23 1.74
C THR A 62 24.05 1.87 1.86
N LEU A 63 22.76 1.79 1.51
CA LEU A 63 21.95 0.59 1.68
C LEU A 63 22.17 -0.49 0.60
N GLU A 64 22.96 -0.21 -0.46
CA GLU A 64 23.31 -1.17 -1.53
C GLU A 64 22.11 -2.01 -2.04
N ILE A 65 20.94 -1.39 -2.22
CA ILE A 65 19.71 -2.08 -2.65
C ILE A 65 19.62 -2.14 -4.17
N ASP A 66 19.68 -3.34 -4.74
CA ASP A 66 19.52 -3.58 -6.20
C ASP A 66 18.06 -3.68 -6.68
N GLY A 67 17.12 -3.85 -5.76
CA GLY A 67 15.71 -3.95 -6.09
C GLY A 67 14.81 -4.29 -4.91
N PHE A 68 13.52 -4.28 -5.19
CA PHE A 68 12.46 -4.45 -4.19
C PHE A 68 11.49 -5.54 -4.61
N LEU A 69 11.20 -6.44 -3.66
CA LEU A 69 9.96 -7.20 -3.64
C LEU A 69 8.87 -6.28 -3.13
N CYS A 70 8.02 -5.81 -4.03
CA CYS A 70 6.99 -4.83 -3.77
C CYS A 70 5.78 -5.49 -3.08
N PRO A 71 5.20 -4.86 -2.04
CA PRO A 71 4.17 -5.47 -1.21
C PRO A 71 2.88 -5.72 -1.99
N GLY A 72 2.50 -7.00 -2.13
CA GLY A 72 1.31 -7.42 -2.87
C GLY A 72 0.02 -6.74 -2.41
N HIS A 73 -0.31 -6.80 -1.12
CA HIS A 73 -1.57 -6.24 -0.61
C HIS A 73 -1.64 -4.71 -0.72
N VAL A 74 -0.54 -3.99 -0.51
CA VAL A 74 -0.51 -2.53 -0.75
C VAL A 74 -0.85 -2.25 -2.21
N SER A 75 -0.24 -3.01 -3.12
CA SER A 75 -0.45 -2.89 -4.57
C SER A 75 -1.89 -3.22 -4.99
N VAL A 76 -2.63 -4.03 -4.22
CA VAL A 76 -4.09 -4.21 -4.46
C VAL A 76 -4.82 -2.87 -4.37
N VAL A 77 -4.37 -1.97 -3.47
CA VAL A 77 -4.95 -0.63 -3.31
C VAL A 77 -4.33 0.36 -4.28
N THR A 78 -3.00 0.43 -4.34
CA THR A 78 -2.27 1.50 -5.04
C THR A 78 -2.02 1.24 -6.51
N GLY A 79 -2.06 -0.02 -6.94
CA GLY A 79 -1.61 -0.42 -8.27
C GLY A 79 -0.09 -0.48 -8.38
N LEU A 80 0.41 -0.38 -9.61
CA LEU A 80 1.84 -0.57 -9.92
C LEU A 80 2.61 0.74 -10.03
N ASP A 81 1.92 1.85 -10.28
CA ASP A 81 2.54 3.13 -10.63
C ASP A 81 3.43 3.70 -9.53
N ILE A 82 3.11 3.38 -8.26
CA ILE A 82 3.91 3.83 -7.11
C ILE A 82 5.36 3.29 -7.13
N TYR A 83 5.64 2.25 -7.92
CA TYR A 83 6.97 1.63 -8.00
C TYR A 83 7.81 2.12 -9.20
N LYS A 84 7.26 2.95 -10.09
CA LYS A 84 8.00 3.53 -11.22
C LYS A 84 9.28 4.29 -10.81
N PRO A 85 9.34 5.02 -9.67
CA PRO A 85 10.57 5.65 -9.21
C PRO A 85 11.73 4.67 -8.96
N VAL A 86 11.43 3.42 -8.60
CA VAL A 86 12.44 2.37 -8.37
C VAL A 86 13.14 2.01 -9.67
N THR A 87 12.38 1.75 -10.73
CA THR A 87 12.93 1.35 -12.02
C THR A 87 13.59 2.53 -12.74
N ALA A 88 13.11 3.75 -12.52
CA ALA A 88 13.78 4.97 -12.96
C ALA A 88 15.20 5.12 -12.38
N LYS A 89 15.44 4.59 -11.16
CA LYS A 89 16.76 4.50 -10.52
C LYS A 89 17.55 3.23 -10.91
N LYS A 90 17.14 2.53 -11.98
CA LYS A 90 17.77 1.29 -12.45
C LYS A 90 17.83 0.19 -11.37
N ARG A 91 16.76 0.08 -10.58
CA ARG A 91 16.57 -0.99 -9.59
C ARG A 91 15.35 -1.80 -9.97
N SER A 92 15.38 -3.11 -9.71
CA SER A 92 14.24 -3.98 -10.05
C SER A 92 13.08 -3.77 -9.07
N ALA A 93 11.85 -3.85 -9.56
CA ALA A 93 10.64 -3.73 -8.76
C ALA A 93 9.63 -4.79 -9.18
N VAL A 94 9.38 -5.77 -8.33
CA VAL A 94 8.45 -6.86 -8.64
C VAL A 94 7.38 -6.93 -7.57
N VAL A 95 6.13 -6.70 -7.95
CA VAL A 95 4.97 -6.90 -7.07
C VAL A 95 4.73 -8.40 -6.90
N THR A 96 4.82 -8.85 -5.66
CA THR A 96 4.89 -10.27 -5.32
C THR A 96 3.74 -10.67 -4.40
N GLY A 97 3.22 -11.88 -4.62
CA GLY A 97 2.28 -12.51 -3.71
C GLY A 97 2.99 -13.07 -2.47
N PHE A 98 2.29 -13.93 -1.73
CA PHE A 98 2.80 -14.50 -0.47
C PHE A 98 3.05 -16.01 -0.54
N GLU A 99 2.77 -16.63 -1.70
CA GLU A 99 3.08 -18.04 -1.87
C GLU A 99 4.58 -18.22 -2.14
N PRO A 100 5.20 -19.32 -1.69
CA PRO A 100 6.63 -19.56 -1.90
C PRO A 100 7.07 -19.41 -3.37
N LEU A 101 6.23 -19.88 -4.30
CA LEU A 101 6.52 -19.79 -5.73
C LEU A 101 6.44 -18.34 -6.26
N ASP A 102 5.57 -17.49 -5.70
CA ASP A 102 5.52 -16.08 -6.07
C ASP A 102 6.85 -15.40 -5.72
N ILE A 103 7.36 -15.67 -4.51
CA ILE A 103 8.60 -15.10 -3.99
C ILE A 103 9.78 -15.56 -4.83
N LEU A 104 9.94 -16.88 -5.03
CA LEU A 104 11.04 -17.43 -5.81
C LEU A 104 11.03 -16.91 -7.26
N SER A 105 9.85 -16.85 -7.89
CA SER A 105 9.71 -16.35 -9.26
C SER A 105 10.05 -14.85 -9.35
N SER A 106 9.67 -14.07 -8.35
CA SER A 106 9.95 -12.63 -8.30
C SER A 106 11.44 -12.36 -8.11
N VAL A 107 12.12 -13.09 -7.22
CA VAL A 107 13.58 -12.99 -7.05
C VAL A 107 14.30 -13.37 -8.34
N LEU A 108 13.89 -14.46 -9.01
CA LEU A 108 14.46 -14.85 -10.29
C LEU A 108 14.30 -13.77 -11.36
N GLU A 109 13.13 -13.12 -11.41
CA GLU A 109 12.87 -12.01 -12.32
C GLU A 109 13.77 -10.80 -12.03
N MET A 110 13.95 -10.45 -10.76
CA MET A 110 14.86 -9.37 -10.35
C MET A 110 16.29 -9.63 -10.82
N VAL A 111 16.79 -10.86 -10.64
CA VAL A 111 18.12 -11.26 -11.13
C VAL A 111 18.22 -11.18 -12.65
N ARG A 112 17.16 -11.58 -13.37
CA ARG A 112 17.12 -11.47 -14.85
C ARG A 112 17.17 -10.03 -15.32
N GLN A 113 16.43 -9.13 -14.69
CA GLN A 113 16.46 -7.69 -14.99
C GLN A 113 17.87 -7.12 -14.75
N HIS A 114 18.47 -7.44 -13.61
CA HIS A 114 19.83 -7.01 -13.29
C HIS A 114 20.85 -7.51 -14.34
N ASN A 115 20.82 -8.79 -14.71
CA ASN A 115 21.72 -9.36 -15.71
C ASN A 115 21.55 -8.74 -17.11
N LYS A 116 20.36 -8.26 -17.44
CA LYS A 116 20.07 -7.59 -18.72
C LYS A 116 20.34 -6.09 -18.71
N GLY A 117 20.40 -5.47 -17.52
CA GLY A 117 20.43 -4.01 -17.37
C GLY A 117 19.11 -3.32 -17.77
N GLU A 118 18.01 -4.07 -17.82
CA GLU A 118 16.68 -3.60 -18.19
C GLU A 118 15.76 -3.69 -16.98
N TYR A 119 15.20 -2.56 -16.54
CA TYR A 119 14.41 -2.48 -15.30
C TYR A 119 12.98 -2.07 -15.59
N GLU A 120 12.04 -2.91 -15.17
CA GLU A 120 10.61 -2.68 -15.37
C GLU A 120 9.81 -3.16 -14.16
N VAL A 121 8.70 -2.47 -13.87
CA VAL A 121 7.80 -2.87 -12.79
C VAL A 121 7.03 -4.10 -13.27
N LYS A 122 7.30 -5.26 -12.66
CA LYS A 122 6.58 -6.50 -12.96
C LYS A 122 5.52 -6.78 -11.91
N ASN A 123 4.37 -7.29 -12.36
CA ASN A 123 3.32 -7.78 -11.47
C ASN A 123 3.28 -9.31 -11.54
N PHE A 124 3.76 -9.96 -10.48
CA PHE A 124 3.71 -11.42 -10.32
C PHE A 124 2.54 -11.83 -9.42
N TYR A 125 1.77 -10.87 -8.91
CA TYR A 125 0.55 -11.10 -8.13
C TYR A 125 -0.72 -10.73 -8.91
N THR A 126 -0.75 -11.03 -10.21
CA THR A 126 -1.82 -10.66 -11.17
C THR A 126 -3.20 -11.16 -10.77
N ARG A 127 -3.28 -12.25 -9.99
CA ARG A 127 -4.53 -12.79 -9.46
C ARG A 127 -5.24 -11.85 -8.46
N ALA A 128 -4.52 -10.91 -7.86
CA ALA A 128 -5.06 -9.97 -6.88
C ALA A 128 -4.82 -8.49 -7.24
N VAL A 129 -3.72 -8.19 -7.93
CA VAL A 129 -3.28 -6.82 -8.21
C VAL A 129 -3.58 -6.44 -9.66
N LYS A 130 -4.35 -5.36 -9.84
CA LYS A 130 -4.53 -4.68 -11.13
C LYS A 130 -3.52 -3.56 -11.29
N ASN A 131 -3.27 -3.14 -12.53
CA ASN A 131 -2.31 -2.07 -12.83
C ASN A 131 -2.68 -0.76 -12.13
N GLU A 132 -3.96 -0.42 -12.16
CA GLU A 132 -4.56 0.76 -11.55
C GLU A 132 -4.88 0.60 -10.06
N GLY A 133 -4.73 -0.60 -9.50
CA GLY A 133 -5.12 -0.94 -8.13
C GLY A 133 -6.64 -0.88 -7.91
N ASN A 134 -7.04 -0.51 -6.69
CA ASN A 134 -8.45 -0.40 -6.33
C ASN A 134 -8.90 1.06 -6.41
N VAL A 135 -9.40 1.45 -7.58
CA VAL A 135 -9.86 2.81 -7.87
C VAL A 135 -10.93 3.29 -6.89
N LYS A 136 -11.81 2.39 -6.40
CA LYS A 136 -12.84 2.74 -5.42
C LYS A 136 -12.25 3.09 -4.05
N ALA A 137 -11.27 2.29 -3.60
CA ALA A 137 -10.57 2.56 -2.35
C ALA A 137 -9.76 3.86 -2.43
N GLN A 138 -9.08 4.12 -3.55
CA GLN A 138 -8.36 5.37 -3.80
C GLN A 138 -9.30 6.58 -3.83
N ALA A 139 -10.49 6.45 -4.43
CA ALA A 139 -11.48 7.52 -4.44
C ALA A 139 -12.00 7.83 -3.03
N LEU A 140 -12.29 6.80 -2.23
CA LEU A 140 -12.71 6.96 -0.83
C LEU A 140 -11.64 7.68 0.02
N LEU A 141 -10.37 7.32 -0.16
CA LEU A 141 -9.25 7.98 0.52
C LEU A 141 -9.09 9.46 0.14
N LYS A 142 -9.51 9.86 -1.06
CA LYS A 142 -9.48 11.27 -1.50
C LYS A 142 -10.70 12.08 -1.04
N GLU A 143 -11.80 11.40 -0.73
CA GLU A 143 -13.07 12.03 -0.32
C GLU A 143 -13.05 12.49 1.13
N VAL A 144 -12.32 11.77 2.00
CA VAL A 144 -12.25 11.98 3.45
C VAL A 144 -11.01 12.76 3.82
#